data_AF-R7N1J5-F1
#
_entry.id   AF-R7N1J5-F1
#
_cell.length_a   1.000
_cell.length_b   1.000
_cell.length_c   1.000
_cell.angle_alpha   90.00
_cell.angle_beta   90.00
_cell.angle_gamma   90.00
#
_symmetry.space_group_name_H-M   'P 1'
#
loop_
_entity.id
_entity.type
_entity.pdbx_description
1 polymer ?
#
loop_
_entity_poly.entity_id
_entity_poly.type
_entity_poly.pdbx_seq_one_letter_code
_entity_poly.pdbx_strand_id
1 'polypeptide(L)'
;MAKTKETTVCDQPSMLGITIMLADMMQQLQNAKEMAEQAQEKIADSYEGEAKEEMELFFGSLPMHIERLTLFYGKMEEYVWTTAESFMKNDRMMCENMEGK
;
A
#
# COMPACT_ATOMS: atom_id res chain seq x y z
N MET A 1 39.88 -20.09 -4.05
CA MET A 1 38.59 -19.92 -4.74
C MET A 1 37.80 -18.89 -3.95
N ALA A 2 37.73 -17.65 -4.45
CA ALA A 2 36.92 -16.62 -3.81
C ALA A 2 35.45 -17.01 -4.00
N LYS A 3 34.70 -17.15 -2.90
CA LYS A 3 33.23 -17.22 -2.95
C LYS A 3 32.76 -15.91 -3.59
N THR A 4 32.45 -15.93 -4.88
CA THR A 4 31.66 -14.90 -5.52
C THR A 4 30.39 -14.76 -4.68
N LYS A 5 30.20 -13.61 -4.03
CA LYS A 5 28.91 -13.27 -3.44
C LYS A 5 27.89 -13.44 -4.56
N GLU A 6 26.95 -14.38 -4.39
CA GLU A 6 25.76 -14.48 -5.24
C GLU A 6 25.18 -13.07 -5.32
N THR A 7 25.31 -12.45 -6.49
CA THR A 7 24.85 -11.10 -6.73
C THR A 7 23.46 -11.27 -7.29
N THR A 8 22.46 -11.33 -6.40
CA THR A 8 21.06 -11.35 -6.81
C THR A 8 20.70 -9.97 -7.34
N VAL A 9 20.03 -9.90 -8.48
CA VAL A 9 19.48 -8.65 -9.02
C VAL A 9 18.30 -8.18 -8.14
N CYS A 10 17.61 -9.12 -7.50
CA CYS A 10 16.53 -8.85 -6.55
C CYS A 10 17.07 -8.56 -5.13
N ASP A 11 16.77 -7.37 -4.59
CA ASP A 11 16.90 -7.07 -3.15
C ASP A 11 15.60 -7.47 -2.41
N GLN A 12 15.43 -8.77 -2.20
CA GLN A 12 14.23 -9.34 -1.57
C GLN A 12 13.90 -8.74 -0.18
N PRO A 13 14.88 -8.50 0.72
CA PRO A 13 14.60 -7.85 2.01
C PRO A 13 13.95 -6.47 1.87
N SER A 14 14.46 -5.62 0.96
CA SER A 14 13.90 -4.30 0.73
C SER A 14 12.49 -4.36 0.15
N MET A 15 12.24 -5.27 -0.80
CA MET A 15 10.90 -5.45 -1.38
C MET A 15 9.87 -5.91 -0.33
N LEU A 16 10.24 -6.87 0.51
CA LEU A 16 9.40 -7.31 1.64
C LEU A 16 9.12 -6.17 2.61
N GLY A 17 10.13 -5.36 2.93
CA GLY A 17 9.97 -4.19 3.79
C GLY A 17 8.97 -3.18 3.23
N ILE A 18 9.02 -2.91 1.92
CA ILE A 18 8.08 -2.00 1.23
C ILE A 18 6.66 -2.58 1.25
N THR A 19 6.48 -3.87 0.98
CA THR A 19 5.16 -4.52 1.02
C THR A 19 4.53 -4.44 2.42
N ILE A 20 5.30 -4.71 3.48
CA ILE A 20 4.81 -4.59 4.86
C ILE A 20 4.40 -3.14 5.17
N MET A 21 5.20 -2.16 4.74
CA MET A 21 4.88 -0.75 4.92
C MET A 21 3.58 -0.37 4.21
N LEU A 22 3.37 -0.82 2.97
CA LEU A 22 2.15 -0.56 2.21
C LEU A 22 0.92 -1.19 2.86
N ALA A 23 1.05 -2.43 3.36
CA ALA A 23 -0.02 -3.10 4.10
C ALA A 23 -0.42 -2.34 5.38
N ASP A 24 0.56 -1.85 6.15
CA ASP A 24 0.30 -1.02 7.34
C ASP A 24 -0.41 0.28 6.97
N MET A 25 0.02 0.97 5.90
CA MET A 25 -0.65 2.17 5.41
C MET A 25 -2.11 1.91 4.99
N MET A 26 -2.38 0.80 4.30
CA MET A 26 -3.75 0.42 3.93
C MET A 26 -4.62 0.14 5.16
N GLN A 27 -4.08 -0.52 6.20
CA GLN A 27 -4.80 -0.74 7.45
C GLN A 27 -5.11 0.59 8.17
N GLN A 28 -4.16 1.51 8.21
CA GLN A 28 -4.38 2.84 8.79
C GLN A 28 -5.46 3.62 8.03
N LEU A 29 -5.49 3.53 6.70
CA LEU A 29 -6.53 4.13 5.87
C LEU A 29 -7.91 3.52 6.14
N GLN A 30 -7.99 2.20 6.30
CA GLN A 30 -9.25 1.55 6.65
C GLN A 30 -9.79 2.05 8.01
N ASN A 31 -8.91 2.15 9.01
CA ASN A 31 -9.28 2.70 10.32
C ASN A 31 -9.73 4.17 10.22
N ALA A 32 -9.05 4.97 9.39
CA ALA A 32 -9.41 6.36 9.14
C ALA A 32 -10.78 6.50 8.47
N LYS A 33 -11.12 5.58 7.54
CA LYS A 33 -12.44 5.54 6.89
C LYS A 33 -13.54 5.30 7.92
N GLU A 34 -13.39 4.29 8.77
CA GLU A 34 -14.36 3.98 9.82
C GLU A 34 -14.56 5.14 10.79
N MET A 35 -13.47 5.82 11.18
CA MET A 35 -13.55 7.02 12.03
C MET A 35 -14.28 8.18 11.32
N ALA A 36 -14.07 8.37 10.02
CA ALA A 36 -14.75 9.41 9.25
C ALA A 36 -16.26 9.13 9.11
N GLU A 37 -16.64 7.88 8.85
CA GLU A 37 -18.04 7.45 8.79
C GLU A 37 -18.75 7.64 10.15
N GLN A 38 -18.12 7.24 11.25
CA GLN A 38 -18.64 7.47 12.60
C GLN A 38 -18.75 8.97 12.95
N ALA A 39 -17.82 9.79 12.48
CA ALA A 39 -17.88 11.24 12.68
C ALA A 39 -19.06 11.85 11.92
N GLN A 40 -19.30 11.39 10.68
CA GLN A 40 -20.43 11.83 9.86
C GLN A 40 -21.78 11.57 10.54
N GLU A 41 -21.96 10.38 11.12
CA GLU A 41 -23.18 10.04 11.90
C GLU A 41 -23.40 11.02 13.06
N LYS A 42 -22.34 11.34 13.82
CA LYS A 42 -22.43 12.27 14.96
C LYS A 42 -22.73 13.72 14.55
N ILE A 43 -22.23 14.14 13.39
CA ILE A 43 -22.46 15.50 12.87
C ILE A 43 -23.91 15.65 12.39
N ALA A 44 -24.49 14.60 11.80
CA ALA A 44 -25.88 14.62 11.36
C ALA A 44 -26.86 14.95 12.51
N ASP A 45 -26.55 14.52 13.73
CA ASP A 45 -27.35 14.78 14.94
C ASP A 45 -27.02 16.13 15.64
N SER A 46 -26.10 16.92 15.09
CA SER A 46 -25.69 18.21 15.69
C SER A 46 -26.64 19.37 15.34
N TYR A 47 -26.52 20.48 16.08
CA TYR A 47 -27.31 21.69 15.88
C TYR A 47 -27.15 22.25 14.46
N GLU A 48 -28.27 22.64 13.85
CA GLU A 48 -28.29 23.23 12.52
C GLU A 48 -27.54 24.56 12.47
N GLY A 49 -26.83 24.80 11.36
CA GLY A 49 -26.07 26.01 11.11
C GLY A 49 -24.94 25.77 10.11
N GLU A 50 -24.33 26.86 9.62
CA GLU A 50 -23.26 26.84 8.61
C GLU A 50 -22.10 25.91 9.02
N ALA A 51 -21.75 25.87 10.30
CA ALA A 51 -20.70 25.00 10.82
C ALA A 51 -21.02 23.51 10.63
N LYS A 52 -22.29 23.10 10.77
CA LYS A 52 -22.72 21.71 10.53
C LYS A 52 -22.61 21.39 9.03
N GLU A 53 -23.09 22.28 8.16
CA GLU A 53 -23.03 22.08 6.71
C GLU A 53 -21.59 21.93 6.22
N GLU A 54 -20.66 22.76 6.71
CA GLU A 54 -19.24 22.64 6.39
C GLU A 54 -18.65 21.30 6.85
N MET A 55 -19.01 20.85 8.06
CA MET A 55 -18.55 19.56 8.59
C MET A 55 -19.15 18.38 7.81
N GLU A 56 -20.42 18.43 7.41
CA GLU A 56 -21.06 17.39 6.59
C GLU A 56 -20.40 17.29 5.21
N LEU A 57 -20.07 18.42 4.58
CA LEU A 57 -19.34 18.44 3.31
C LEU A 57 -17.94 17.83 3.46
N PHE A 58 -17.20 18.22 4.50
CA PHE A 58 -15.86 17.73 4.74
C PHE A 58 -15.87 16.22 5.04
N PHE A 59 -16.59 15.79 6.07
CA PHE A 59 -16.63 14.39 6.50
C PHE A 59 -17.34 13.49 5.47
N GLY A 60 -18.33 13.99 4.74
CA GLY A 60 -18.97 13.26 3.64
C GLY A 60 -18.03 13.03 2.45
N SER A 61 -17.03 13.90 2.23
CA SER A 61 -16.04 13.74 1.15
C SER A 61 -14.87 12.83 1.52
N LEU A 62 -14.53 12.74 2.81
CA LEU A 62 -13.34 12.03 3.31
C LEU A 62 -13.31 10.53 2.94
N PRO A 63 -14.39 9.74 3.09
CA PRO A 63 -14.38 8.32 2.73
C PRO A 63 -13.96 8.08 1.28
N MET A 64 -14.47 8.88 0.33
CA MET A 64 -14.09 8.78 -1.08
C MET A 64 -12.60 9.07 -1.30
N HIS A 65 -12.05 10.08 -0.61
CA HIS A 65 -10.62 10.39 -0.71
C HIS A 65 -9.75 9.28 -0.12
N ILE A 66 -10.17 8.70 0.99
CA ILE A 66 -9.50 7.55 1.62
C ILE A 66 -9.53 6.34 0.69
N GLU A 67 -10.67 6.02 0.06
CA GLU A 67 -10.77 4.93 -0.92
C GLU A 67 -9.83 5.11 -2.11
N ARG A 68 -9.71 6.35 -2.63
CA ARG A 68 -8.75 6.65 -3.71
C ARG A 68 -7.31 6.43 -3.29
N LEU A 69 -6.96 6.80 -2.05
CA LEU A 69 -5.63 6.53 -1.50
C LEU A 69 -5.39 5.02 -1.33
N THR A 70 -6.36 4.27 -0.80
CA THR A 70 -6.27 2.81 -0.65
C THR A 70 -6.04 2.14 -2.01
N LEU A 71 -6.78 2.54 -3.05
CA LEU A 71 -6.57 2.04 -4.42
C LEU A 71 -5.18 2.36 -4.96
N PHE A 72 -4.67 3.55 -4.67
CA PHE A 72 -3.32 3.95 -5.10
C PHE A 72 -2.24 3.11 -4.42
N TYR A 73 -2.31 2.92 -3.10
CA TYR A 73 -1.36 2.08 -2.36
C TYR A 73 -1.45 0.61 -2.75
N GLY A 74 -2.66 0.07 -2.98
CA GLY A 74 -2.83 -1.30 -3.48
C GLY A 74 -2.21 -1.51 -4.85
N LYS A 75 -2.31 -0.54 -5.77
CA LYS A 75 -1.61 -0.61 -7.07
C LYS A 75 -0.09 -0.54 -6.93
N MET A 76 0.43 0.22 -5.97
CA MET A 76 1.87 0.24 -5.70
C MET A 76 2.35 -1.09 -5.12
N GLU A 77 1.56 -1.72 -4.24
CA GLU A 77 1.86 -3.05 -3.73
C GLU A 77 1.91 -4.09 -4.86
N GLU A 78 0.92 -4.09 -5.75
CA GLU A 78 0.89 -4.96 -6.93
C GLU A 78 2.11 -4.75 -7.82
N TYR A 79 2.51 -3.49 -8.07
CA TYR A 79 3.70 -3.17 -8.85
C TYR A 79 4.99 -3.68 -8.19
N VAL A 80 5.14 -3.48 -6.87
CA VAL A 80 6.29 -3.98 -6.11
C VAL A 80 6.34 -5.51 -6.17
N TRP A 81 5.21 -6.18 -5.96
CA TRP A 81 5.11 -7.63 -5.99
C TRP A 81 5.48 -8.21 -7.37
N THR A 82 4.86 -7.73 -8.44
CA THR A 82 5.12 -8.19 -9.82
C THR A 82 6.56 -7.95 -10.26
N THR A 83 7.15 -6.83 -9.81
CA THR A 83 8.56 -6.51 -10.03
C THR A 83 9.47 -7.49 -9.29
N ALA A 84 9.18 -7.78 -8.01
CA ALA A 84 9.94 -8.75 -7.23
C ALA A 84 9.88 -10.16 -7.86
N GLU A 85 8.70 -10.63 -8.23
CA GLU A 85 8.55 -11.93 -8.90
C GLU A 85 9.36 -12.01 -10.20
N SER A 86 9.36 -10.93 -10.99
CA SER A 86 10.10 -10.86 -12.24
C SER A 86 11.62 -10.94 -12.01
N PHE A 87 12.14 -10.22 -11.02
CA PHE A 87 13.56 -10.29 -10.66
C PHE A 87 13.94 -11.66 -10.09
N MET A 88 13.12 -12.26 -9.21
CA MET A 88 13.37 -13.59 -8.68
C MET A 88 13.37 -14.68 -9.77
N LYS A 89 12.52 -14.53 -10.80
CA LYS A 89 12.52 -15.41 -11.96
C LYS A 89 13.79 -15.22 -12.80
N ASN A 90 14.22 -13.98 -12.99
CA ASN A 90 15.45 -13.66 -13.71
C ASN A 90 16.68 -14.26 -13.01
N ASP A 91 16.81 -14.02 -11.70
CA ASP A 91 17.90 -14.55 -10.88
C ASP A 91 17.98 -16.09 -10.98
N ARG A 92 16.84 -16.79 -10.91
CA ARG A 92 16.80 -18.25 -11.10
C ARG A 92 17.30 -18.70 -12.47
N MET A 93 16.82 -18.09 -13.55
CA MET A 93 17.27 -18.43 -14.91
C MET A 93 18.78 -18.18 -15.08
N MET A 94 19.31 -17.11 -14.47
CA MET A 94 20.74 -16.80 -14.53
C MET A 94 21.59 -17.81 -13.76
N CYS A 95 21.15 -18.26 -12.58
CA CYS A 95 21.83 -19.33 -11.83
C CYS A 95 21.82 -20.65 -12.60
N GLU A 96 20.66 -21.08 -13.13
CA GLU A 96 20.53 -22.31 -13.91
C GLU A 96 21.45 -22.31 -15.16
N ASN A 97 21.56 -21.18 -15.85
CA ASN A 97 22.43 -21.02 -17.02
C ASN A 97 23.93 -21.01 -16.68
N MET A 98 24.30 -20.67 -15.44
CA MET A 98 25.69 -20.69 -14.98
C MET A 98 26.12 -22.04 -14.43
N GLU A 99 25.19 -22.84 -13.89
CA GLU A 99 25.45 -24.21 -13.39
C GLU A 99 25.49 -25.26 -14.51
N GLY A 100 24.89 -24.99 -15.67
CA GLY A 100 24.91 -25.88 -16.85
C GLY A 100 26.17 -25.81 -17.72
N LYS A 101 27.25 -25.17 -17.24
CA LYS A 101 28.57 -25.05 -17.90
C LYS A 101 29.68 -25.56 -17.00
#